data_AF-A0A950H1X5-F1
#
_entry.id   AF-A0A950H1X5-F1
#
_cell.length_a   1.000
_cell.length_b   1.000
_cell.length_c   1.000
_cell.angle_alpha   90.00
_cell.angle_beta   90.00
_cell.angle_gamma   90.00
#
_symmetry.space_group_name_H-M   'P 1'
#
loop_
_entity.id
_entity.type
_entity.pdbx_description
1 polymer ?
#
loop_
_entity_poly.entity_id
_entity_poly.type
_entity_poly.pdbx_seq_one_letter_code
_entity_poly.pdbx_strand_id
1 'polypeptide(L)'
;MTALKQSFIMLRPDKQWNNPVMFVVEIGAILTLLYVIQAAFGASSSAVSIGYFVALDIWLFLTVLFANFATAIAEERGKAQAETLRKTRMATPAFRRRADRKIEKVSSIDLRPGDEVVVQEGQIIPGDGEVIEGVAVVNEAAITGESAPVIREAGGDRSGVTGGTTVLSDRIVVRVSAGPGESFLDKMIALVEGARRQRTPNEIALTLVLTAFTLIFMIVVVPLWPMALNAEQYMTSYLGL
;
A
#
# COMPACT_ATOMS: atom_id res chain seq x y z
N MET A 1 9.26 -7.97 14.04
CA MET A 1 9.96 -6.88 14.76
C MET A 1 9.76 -5.50 14.11
N THR A 2 9.19 -5.44 12.91
CA THR A 2 9.01 -4.21 12.10
C THR A 2 7.81 -3.36 12.54
N ALA A 3 6.66 -3.98 12.84
CA ALA A 3 5.42 -3.28 13.20
C ALA A 3 5.53 -2.35 14.43
N LEU A 4 6.22 -2.78 15.49
CA LEU A 4 6.38 -1.99 16.72
C LEU A 4 7.29 -0.78 16.51
N LYS A 5 8.33 -0.91 15.67
CA LYS A 5 9.18 0.22 15.28
C LYS A 5 8.43 1.17 14.34
N GLN A 6 7.53 0.63 13.53
CA GLN A 6 6.74 1.39 12.56
C GLN A 6 5.61 2.19 13.21
N SER A 7 5.02 1.71 14.32
CA SER A 7 4.05 2.50 15.11
C SER A 7 4.69 3.73 15.73
N PHE A 8 5.92 3.62 16.25
CA PHE A 8 6.71 4.78 16.71
C PHE A 8 7.11 5.73 15.57
N ILE A 9 7.32 5.24 14.35
CA ILE A 9 7.59 6.08 13.18
C ILE A 9 6.32 6.77 12.65
N MET A 10 5.13 6.21 12.93
CA MET A 10 3.83 6.82 12.61
C MET A 10 3.40 7.93 13.58
N LEU A 11 4.07 8.07 14.73
CA LEU A 11 3.98 9.25 15.62
C LEU A 11 4.64 10.51 15.01
N ARG A 12 5.01 10.51 13.73
CA ARG A 12 5.52 11.73 13.07
C ARG A 12 4.33 12.65 12.72
N PRO A 13 4.31 13.91 13.18
CA PRO A 13 3.21 14.85 12.95
C PRO A 13 2.93 15.09 11.46
N ASP A 14 3.94 14.93 10.60
CA ASP A 14 3.85 15.06 9.15
C ASP A 14 2.86 14.07 8.49
N LYS A 15 2.62 12.91 9.11
CA LYS A 15 1.68 11.90 8.58
C LYS A 15 0.29 11.98 9.20
N GLN A 16 0.16 12.49 10.42
CA GLN A 16 -1.12 12.59 11.12
C GLN A 16 -2.03 13.70 10.59
N TRP A 17 -1.50 14.69 9.86
CA TRP A 17 -2.33 15.71 9.21
C TRP A 17 -3.43 15.14 8.29
N ASN A 18 -3.19 13.96 7.70
CA ASN A 18 -4.19 13.29 6.86
C ASN A 18 -5.33 12.62 7.66
N ASN A 19 -5.23 12.57 8.98
CA ASN A 19 -6.26 12.07 9.89
C ASN A 19 -6.54 13.10 11.01
N PRO A 20 -7.46 14.03 10.78
CA PRO A 20 -7.70 15.17 11.68
C PRO A 20 -8.17 14.76 13.07
N VAL A 21 -8.85 13.61 13.21
CA VAL A 21 -9.29 13.08 14.51
C VAL A 21 -8.08 12.72 15.37
N MET A 22 -7.15 11.95 14.81
CA MET A 22 -5.94 11.51 15.50
C MET A 22 -5.03 12.69 15.86
N PHE A 23 -4.93 13.67 14.95
CA PHE A 23 -4.16 14.88 15.17
C PHE A 23 -4.65 15.71 16.37
N VAL A 24 -5.96 15.86 16.55
CA VAL A 24 -6.54 16.57 17.70
C VAL A 24 -6.22 15.86 19.01
N VAL A 25 -6.28 14.52 19.04
CA VAL A 25 -5.93 13.72 20.22
C VAL A 25 -4.44 13.84 20.54
N GLU A 26 -3.57 13.84 19.53
CA GLU A 26 -2.12 14.01 19.68
C GLU A 26 -1.77 15.41 20.23
N ILE A 27 -2.39 16.47 19.71
CA ILE A 27 -2.22 17.82 20.27
C ILE A 27 -2.70 17.87 21.72
N GLY A 28 -3.86 17.27 22.01
CA GLY A 28 -4.40 17.19 23.35
C GLY A 28 -3.42 16.52 24.32
N ALA A 29 -2.85 15.38 23.94
CA ALA A 29 -1.85 14.65 24.71
C ALA A 29 -0.58 15.50 24.93
N ILE A 30 -0.09 16.20 23.91
CA ILE A 30 1.08 17.08 24.06
C ILE A 30 0.79 18.24 25.02
N LEU A 31 -0.39 18.86 24.93
CA LEU A 31 -0.78 19.96 25.82
C LEU A 31 -0.93 19.49 27.27
N THR A 32 -1.55 18.33 27.50
CA THR A 32 -1.67 17.75 28.85
C THR A 32 -0.32 17.36 29.42
N LEU A 33 0.56 16.77 28.61
CA LEU A 33 1.92 16.44 29.00
C LEU A 33 2.72 17.70 29.40
N LEU A 34 2.65 18.77 28.60
CA LEU A 34 3.30 20.04 28.93
C LEU A 34 2.79 20.62 30.24
N TYR A 35 1.48 20.53 30.49
CA TYR A 35 0.88 20.96 31.73
C TYR A 35 1.37 20.14 32.94
N VAL A 36 1.46 18.81 32.80
CA VAL A 36 2.02 17.91 33.85
C VAL A 36 3.48 18.27 34.15
N ILE A 37 4.28 18.56 33.13
CA ILE A 37 5.68 18.99 33.28
C ILE A 37 5.73 20.32 34.05
N GLN A 38 4.91 21.30 33.68
CA GLN A 38 4.84 22.59 34.38
C GLN A 38 4.41 22.41 35.86
N ALA A 39 3.47 21.51 36.12
CA ALA A 39 3.00 21.20 37.47
C ALA A 39 4.08 20.54 38.32
N ALA A 40 4.92 19.68 37.71
CA ALA A 40 6.06 19.07 38.39
C ALA A 40 7.15 20.08 38.80
N PHE A 41 7.30 21.17 38.04
CA PHE A 41 8.22 22.28 38.37
C PHE A 41 7.63 23.32 39.34
N GLY A 42 6.44 23.06 39.90
CA GLY A 42 5.82 23.92 40.92
C GLY A 42 5.18 25.20 40.38
N ALA A 43 4.97 25.30 39.06
CA ALA A 43 4.45 26.49 38.39
C ALA A 43 2.94 26.40 38.05
N SER A 44 2.19 25.52 38.72
CA SER A 44 0.78 25.25 38.39
C SER A 44 -0.16 25.45 39.57
N SER A 45 -1.22 26.25 39.35
CA SER A 45 -2.23 26.62 40.34
C SER A 45 -3.58 25.98 40.00
N SER A 46 -3.66 24.65 39.87
CA SER A 46 -4.93 23.98 39.57
C SER A 46 -5.49 23.20 40.75
N ALA A 47 -6.82 23.25 40.88
CA ALA A 47 -7.57 22.57 41.93
C ALA A 47 -7.60 21.04 41.80
N VAL A 48 -7.18 20.51 40.65
CA VAL A 48 -7.19 19.08 40.33
C VAL A 48 -5.83 18.44 40.62
N SER A 49 -5.83 17.21 41.14
CA SER A 49 -4.60 16.49 41.50
C SER A 49 -3.72 16.20 40.28
N ILE A 50 -2.40 16.32 40.45
CA ILE A 50 -1.41 16.00 39.41
C ILE A 50 -1.56 14.54 38.95
N GLY A 51 -1.90 13.63 39.87
CA GLY A 51 -2.13 12.21 39.55
C GLY A 51 -3.24 11.96 38.54
N TYR A 52 -4.29 12.81 38.53
CA TYR A 52 -5.35 12.73 37.53
C TYR A 52 -4.83 13.08 36.12
N PHE A 53 -4.05 14.15 36.00
CA PHE A 53 -3.47 14.55 34.71
C PHE A 53 -2.48 13.52 34.18
N VAL A 54 -1.65 12.93 35.04
CA VAL A 54 -0.75 11.82 34.67
C VAL A 54 -1.54 10.61 34.16
N ALA A 55 -2.62 10.24 34.84
CA ALA A 55 -3.47 9.13 34.40
C ALA A 55 -4.17 9.42 33.06
N LEU A 56 -4.65 10.65 32.85
CA LEU A 56 -5.19 11.10 31.57
C LEU A 56 -4.17 11.01 30.44
N ASP A 57 -2.95 11.47 30.69
CA ASP A 57 -1.88 11.51 29.70
C ASP A 57 -1.46 10.10 29.25
N ILE A 58 -1.37 9.16 30.21
CA ILE A 58 -1.13 7.74 29.93
C ILE A 58 -2.24 7.18 29.02
N TRP A 59 -3.51 7.48 29.32
CA TRP A 59 -4.63 7.02 28.51
C TRP A 59 -4.65 7.63 27.11
N LEU A 60 -4.38 8.94 26.98
CA LEU A 60 -4.28 9.61 25.69
C LEU A 60 -3.13 9.03 24.85
N PHE A 61 -1.97 8.83 25.46
CA PHE A 61 -0.83 8.22 24.78
C PHE A 61 -1.14 6.79 24.32
N LEU A 62 -1.79 6.00 25.18
CA LEU A 62 -2.17 4.62 24.85
C LEU A 62 -3.19 4.56 23.70
N THR A 63 -4.18 5.44 23.67
CA THR A 63 -5.18 5.49 22.59
C THR A 63 -4.55 5.84 21.24
N VAL A 64 -3.65 6.84 21.21
CA VAL A 64 -2.91 7.20 19.99
C VAL A 64 -2.03 6.05 19.51
N LEU A 65 -1.31 5.40 20.43
CA LEU A 65 -0.46 4.26 20.12
C LEU A 65 -1.27 3.09 19.52
N PHE A 66 -2.40 2.75 20.12
CA PHE A 66 -3.28 1.68 19.64
C PHE A 66 -3.85 1.97 18.25
N ALA A 67 -4.30 3.20 17.99
CA ALA A 67 -4.84 3.58 16.70
C ALA A 67 -3.77 3.54 15.58
N ASN A 68 -2.55 4.00 15.88
CA ASN A 68 -1.42 3.92 14.94
C ASN A 68 -1.03 2.46 14.68
N PHE A 69 -1.03 1.61 15.71
CA PHE A 69 -0.74 0.19 15.60
C PHE A 69 -1.79 -0.56 14.76
N ALA A 70 -3.08 -0.32 15.01
CA ALA A 70 -4.17 -0.91 14.24
C ALA A 70 -4.07 -0.55 12.75
N THR A 71 -3.74 0.71 12.45
CA THR A 71 -3.51 1.19 11.08
C THR A 71 -2.33 0.48 10.42
N ALA A 72 -1.20 0.37 11.13
CA ALA A 72 -0.01 -0.30 10.61
C ALA A 72 -0.26 -1.79 10.28
N ILE A 73 -0.97 -2.52 11.15
CA ILE A 73 -1.35 -3.91 10.91
C ILE A 73 -2.24 -4.04 9.67
N ALA A 74 -3.21 -3.14 9.51
CA ALA A 74 -4.13 -3.15 8.36
C ALA A 74 -3.38 -2.95 7.03
N GLU A 75 -2.34 -2.11 7.02
CA GLU A 75 -1.48 -1.90 5.86
C GLU A 75 -0.53 -3.08 5.58
N GLU A 76 0.09 -3.66 6.61
CA GLU A 76 1.04 -4.78 6.47
C GLU A 76 0.35 -6.01 5.86
N ARG A 77 -0.88 -6.33 6.28
CA ARG A 77 -1.63 -7.47 5.73
C ARG A 77 -1.94 -7.31 4.24
N GLY A 78 -2.17 -6.08 3.78
CA GLY A 78 -2.39 -5.79 2.35
C GLY A 78 -1.10 -5.88 1.52
N LYS A 79 0.03 -5.39 2.05
CA LYS A 79 1.32 -5.43 1.35
C LYS A 79 1.88 -6.85 1.23
N ALA A 80 1.75 -7.68 2.27
CA ALA A 80 2.26 -9.04 2.28
C ALA A 80 1.59 -9.95 1.23
N GLN A 81 0.29 -9.77 0.97
CA GLN A 81 -0.43 -10.53 -0.07
C GLN A 81 0.01 -10.13 -1.48
N ALA A 82 0.23 -8.83 -1.74
CA ALA A 82 0.70 -8.34 -3.02
C ALA A 82 2.16 -8.77 -3.31
N GLU A 83 3.03 -8.73 -2.32
CA GLU A 83 4.45 -9.08 -2.49
C GLU A 83 4.66 -10.58 -2.79
N THR A 84 3.81 -11.44 -2.22
CA THR A 84 3.85 -12.89 -2.49
C THR A 84 3.47 -13.20 -3.95
N LEU A 85 2.47 -12.49 -4.50
CA LEU A 85 2.07 -12.62 -5.90
C LEU A 85 3.16 -12.10 -6.85
N ARG A 86 3.87 -11.03 -6.46
CA ARG A 86 4.96 -10.45 -7.24
C ARG A 86 6.20 -11.34 -7.29
N LYS A 87 6.54 -12.04 -6.20
CA LYS A 87 7.74 -12.91 -6.14
C LYS A 87 7.63 -14.18 -6.99
N THR A 88 6.43 -14.73 -7.19
CA THR A 88 6.24 -15.91 -8.05
C THR A 88 6.51 -15.62 -9.54
N ARG A 89 6.55 -14.34 -9.95
CA ARG A 89 6.67 -13.94 -11.37
C ARG A 89 8.07 -13.60 -11.86
N MET A 90 9.03 -13.34 -10.99
CA MET A 90 10.23 -12.56 -11.37
C MET A 90 11.47 -13.36 -11.81
N ALA A 91 11.38 -14.64 -12.13
CA ALA A 91 12.60 -15.41 -12.48
C ALA A 91 12.38 -16.57 -13.44
N THR A 92 11.55 -16.42 -14.48
CA THR A 92 11.48 -17.45 -15.51
C THR A 92 12.76 -17.42 -16.35
N PRO A 93 13.52 -18.53 -16.44
CA PRO A 93 14.70 -18.58 -17.28
C PRO A 93 14.29 -18.49 -18.76
N ALA A 94 14.95 -17.61 -19.51
CA ALA A 94 14.77 -17.43 -20.95
C ALA A 94 16.04 -17.82 -21.70
N PHE A 95 15.88 -18.42 -22.88
CA PHE A 95 16.98 -18.84 -23.74
C PHE A 95 17.07 -17.91 -24.96
N ARG A 96 17.77 -16.79 -24.82
CA ARG A 96 17.91 -15.80 -25.89
C ARG A 96 18.88 -16.28 -26.96
N ARG A 97 18.47 -16.19 -28.23
CA ARG A 97 19.27 -16.41 -29.42
C ARG A 97 19.96 -15.11 -29.80
N ARG A 98 21.29 -15.10 -29.75
CA ARG A 98 22.11 -13.99 -30.25
C ARG A 98 22.23 -14.05 -31.78
N ALA A 99 22.68 -12.94 -32.38
CA ALA A 99 22.93 -12.83 -33.82
C ALA A 99 23.93 -13.86 -34.36
N ASP A 100 24.81 -14.41 -33.52
CA ASP A 100 25.75 -15.49 -33.84
C ASP A 100 25.13 -16.90 -33.74
N ARG A 101 23.81 -17.00 -33.60
CA ARG A 101 23.03 -18.23 -33.36
C ARG A 101 23.38 -18.97 -32.06
N LYS A 102 24.18 -18.38 -31.17
CA LYS A 102 24.39 -18.96 -29.83
C LYS A 102 23.20 -18.66 -28.94
N ILE A 103 22.90 -19.63 -28.09
CA ILE A 103 21.83 -19.53 -27.09
C ILE A 103 22.47 -19.16 -25.76
N GLU A 104 21.99 -18.07 -25.15
CA GLU A 104 22.37 -17.66 -23.81
C GLU A 104 21.18 -17.73 -22.86
N LYS A 105 21.44 -18.11 -21.62
CA LYS A 105 20.42 -18.13 -20.57
C LYS A 105 20.37 -16.76 -19.90
N VAL A 106 19.23 -16.08 -20.00
CA VAL A 106 18.96 -14.77 -19.40
C VAL A 106 17.68 -14.82 -18.56
N SER A 107 17.48 -13.84 -17.70
CA SER A 107 16.20 -13.70 -16.99
C SER A 107 15.14 -13.12 -17.94
N SER A 108 13.88 -13.49 -17.75
CA SER A 108 12.76 -12.86 -18.47
C SER A 108 12.70 -11.34 -18.28
N ILE A 109 13.23 -10.81 -17.17
CA ILE A 109 13.28 -9.36 -16.86
C ILE A 109 14.28 -8.63 -17.75
N ASP A 110 15.33 -9.31 -18.22
CA ASP A 110 16.38 -8.70 -19.05
C ASP A 110 16.06 -8.73 -20.54
N LEU A 111 14.92 -9.32 -20.92
CA LEU A 111 14.45 -9.37 -22.30
C LEU A 111 13.97 -8.00 -22.76
N ARG A 112 14.37 -7.62 -23.96
CA ARG A 112 13.94 -6.37 -24.61
C ARG A 112 13.11 -6.68 -25.86
N PRO A 113 12.23 -5.76 -26.29
CA PRO A 113 11.55 -5.87 -27.58
C PRO A 113 12.57 -6.09 -28.71
N GLY A 114 12.31 -7.08 -29.55
CA GLY A 114 13.21 -7.50 -30.64
C GLY A 114 14.17 -8.64 -30.28
N ASP A 115 14.32 -9.00 -29.00
CA ASP A 115 15.09 -10.20 -28.61
C ASP A 115 14.40 -11.46 -29.13
N GLU A 116 15.18 -12.41 -29.63
CA GLU A 116 14.68 -13.71 -30.10
C GLU A 116 14.92 -14.76 -29.02
N VAL A 117 13.88 -15.42 -28.54
CA VAL A 117 13.96 -16.47 -27.51
C VAL A 117 13.56 -17.81 -28.08
N VAL A 118 14.35 -18.83 -27.77
CA VAL A 118 14.06 -20.22 -28.11
C VAL A 118 13.27 -20.83 -26.98
N VAL A 119 12.11 -21.42 -27.29
CA VAL A 119 11.28 -22.14 -26.33
C VAL A 119 11.07 -23.56 -26.82
N GLN A 120 11.32 -24.52 -25.94
CA GLN A 120 11.17 -25.96 -26.20
C GLN A 120 9.95 -26.52 -25.48
N GLU A 121 9.52 -27.71 -25.89
CA GLU A 121 8.52 -28.51 -25.18
C GLU A 121 8.75 -28.54 -23.66
N GLY A 122 7.68 -28.30 -22.91
CA GLY A 122 7.67 -28.25 -21.44
C GLY A 122 8.14 -26.92 -20.85
N GLN A 123 8.60 -25.96 -21.66
CA GLN A 123 9.04 -24.65 -21.19
C GLN A 123 7.91 -23.62 -21.22
N ILE A 124 8.03 -22.64 -20.32
CA ILE A 124 7.15 -21.49 -20.24
C ILE A 124 7.67 -20.40 -21.17
N ILE A 125 6.79 -19.77 -21.94
CA ILE A 125 7.13 -18.62 -22.78
C ILE A 125 7.50 -17.44 -21.87
N PRO A 126 8.71 -16.88 -21.94
CA PRO A 126 9.22 -15.93 -20.95
C PRO A 126 8.65 -14.51 -21.08
N GLY A 127 8.07 -14.16 -22.23
CA GLY A 127 7.47 -12.85 -22.50
C GLY A 127 6.58 -12.88 -23.74
N ASP A 128 5.74 -11.85 -23.91
CA ASP A 128 4.85 -11.76 -25.07
C ASP A 128 5.64 -11.50 -26.35
N GLY A 129 5.17 -12.07 -27.46
CA GLY A 129 5.87 -11.98 -28.72
C GLY A 129 5.15 -12.62 -29.89
N GLU A 130 5.87 -12.75 -30.99
CA GLU A 130 5.42 -13.42 -32.20
C GLU A 130 6.36 -14.57 -32.56
N VAL A 131 5.80 -15.71 -32.96
CA VAL A 131 6.56 -16.84 -33.48
C VAL A 131 7.14 -16.47 -34.84
N ILE A 132 8.46 -16.51 -34.95
CA ILE A 132 9.20 -16.21 -36.19
C ILE A 132 9.74 -17.47 -36.87
N GLU A 133 9.92 -18.57 -36.12
CA GLU A 133 10.36 -19.86 -36.65
C GLU A 133 9.70 -21.01 -35.90
N GLY A 134 9.27 -22.04 -36.64
CA GLY A 134 8.68 -23.26 -36.10
C GLY A 134 7.16 -23.22 -35.98
N VAL A 135 6.62 -24.35 -35.54
CA VAL A 135 5.20 -24.55 -35.21
C VAL A 135 5.18 -25.32 -33.89
N ALA A 136 4.35 -24.89 -32.95
CA ALA A 136 4.20 -25.57 -31.66
C ALA A 136 2.76 -25.50 -31.16
N VAL A 137 2.41 -26.46 -30.32
CA VAL A 137 1.16 -26.47 -29.56
C VAL A 137 1.40 -25.74 -28.23
N VAL A 138 0.58 -24.74 -27.91
CA VAL A 138 0.71 -23.91 -26.71
C VAL A 138 -0.53 -24.06 -25.82
N ASN A 139 -0.31 -24.20 -24.52
CA ASN A 139 -1.35 -24.19 -23.51
C ASN A 139 -1.55 -22.78 -22.94
N GLU A 140 -2.67 -22.16 -23.28
CA GLU A 140 -3.03 -20.81 -22.83
C GLU A 140 -3.97 -20.80 -21.62
N ALA A 141 -4.22 -21.96 -20.99
CA ALA A 141 -5.14 -22.10 -19.85
C ALA A 141 -4.81 -21.19 -18.67
N ALA A 142 -3.53 -20.85 -18.48
CA ALA A 142 -3.08 -19.93 -17.43
C ALA A 142 -3.67 -18.51 -17.59
N ILE A 143 -4.05 -18.12 -18.81
CA ILE A 143 -4.49 -16.77 -19.16
C ILE A 143 -5.97 -16.75 -19.56
N THR A 144 -6.35 -17.60 -20.50
CA THR A 144 -7.72 -17.61 -21.07
C THR A 144 -8.69 -18.45 -20.24
N GLY A 145 -8.18 -19.36 -19.41
CA GLY A 145 -8.99 -20.33 -18.68
C GLY A 145 -9.55 -21.46 -19.56
N GLU A 146 -9.21 -21.48 -20.85
CA GLU A 146 -9.60 -22.55 -21.75
C GLU A 146 -8.56 -23.67 -21.74
N SER A 147 -9.01 -24.89 -21.47
CA SER A 147 -8.14 -26.07 -21.37
C SER A 147 -7.70 -26.65 -22.72
N ALA A 148 -8.25 -26.15 -23.83
CA ALA A 148 -7.95 -26.63 -25.17
C ALA A 148 -6.65 -25.99 -25.68
N PRO A 149 -5.63 -26.78 -26.07
CA PRO A 149 -4.38 -26.23 -26.56
C PRO A 149 -4.52 -25.65 -27.97
N VAL A 150 -3.76 -24.59 -28.26
CA VAL A 150 -3.83 -23.83 -29.51
C VAL A 150 -2.52 -23.97 -30.29
N ILE A 151 -2.61 -24.13 -31.61
CA ILE A 151 -1.44 -24.22 -32.50
C ILE A 151 -0.97 -22.80 -32.84
N ARG A 152 0.33 -22.56 -32.66
CA ARG A 152 1.01 -21.30 -32.98
C ARG A 152 2.09 -21.58 -34.03
N GLU A 153 2.08 -20.82 -35.12
CA GLU A 153 2.95 -21.03 -36.28
C GLU A 153 3.61 -19.75 -36.75
N ALA A 154 4.82 -19.87 -37.32
CA ALA A 154 5.56 -18.75 -37.88
C ALA A 154 4.89 -18.18 -39.14
N GLY A 155 4.83 -16.85 -39.24
CA GLY A 155 4.49 -16.14 -40.49
C GLY A 155 3.00 -16.13 -40.88
N GLY A 156 2.11 -16.60 -40.00
CA GLY A 156 0.65 -16.53 -40.18
C GLY A 156 -0.04 -15.64 -39.14
N ASP A 157 -1.37 -15.53 -39.26
CA ASP A 157 -2.24 -14.79 -38.32
C ASP A 157 -2.25 -15.40 -36.89
N ARG A 158 -1.73 -16.63 -36.75
CA ARG A 158 -1.65 -17.38 -35.48
C ARG A 158 -0.26 -17.33 -34.84
N SER A 159 0.57 -16.37 -35.22
CA SER A 159 1.94 -16.23 -34.72
C SER A 159 2.05 -15.59 -33.32
N GLY A 160 1.05 -14.84 -32.86
CA GLY A 160 1.09 -14.19 -31.54
C GLY A 160 1.07 -15.18 -30.37
N VAL A 161 1.96 -14.99 -29.41
CA VAL A 161 2.07 -15.80 -28.18
C VAL A 161 2.16 -14.91 -26.93
N THR A 162 1.58 -15.40 -25.84
CA THR A 162 1.52 -14.69 -24.56
C THR A 162 2.50 -15.31 -23.57
N GLY A 163 3.29 -14.48 -22.89
CA GLY A 163 4.18 -14.88 -21.82
C GLY A 163 3.43 -15.51 -20.65
N GLY A 164 4.05 -16.50 -20.02
CA GLY A 164 3.44 -17.29 -18.94
C GLY A 164 2.61 -18.49 -19.41
N THR A 165 2.42 -18.66 -20.72
CA THR A 165 1.83 -19.88 -21.32
C THR A 165 2.90 -20.96 -21.52
N THR A 166 2.49 -22.22 -21.63
CA THR A 166 3.42 -23.37 -21.70
C THR A 166 3.41 -23.98 -23.10
N VAL A 167 4.60 -24.23 -23.66
CA VAL A 167 4.74 -24.96 -24.92
C VAL A 167 4.61 -26.47 -24.65
N LEU A 168 3.65 -27.12 -25.31
CA LEU A 168 3.33 -28.54 -25.14
C LEU A 168 4.02 -29.46 -26.13
N SER A 169 4.38 -28.97 -27.32
CA SER A 169 5.09 -29.77 -28.31
C SER A 169 6.01 -28.90 -29.17
N ASP A 170 7.01 -29.54 -29.75
CA ASP A 170 7.94 -28.96 -30.72
C ASP A 170 8.80 -27.81 -30.15
N ARG A 171 9.49 -27.11 -31.06
CA ARG A 171 10.38 -25.99 -30.75
C ARG A 171 9.99 -24.79 -31.58
N ILE A 172 9.86 -23.65 -30.93
CA ILE A 172 9.58 -22.35 -31.56
C ILE A 172 10.64 -21.31 -31.19
N VAL A 173 10.81 -20.35 -32.09
CA VAL A 173 11.55 -19.13 -31.82
C VAL A 173 10.57 -17.98 -31.79
N VAL A 174 10.54 -17.26 -30.68
CA VAL A 174 9.63 -16.15 -30.43
C VAL A 174 10.43 -14.86 -30.43
N ARG A 175 10.00 -13.87 -31.20
CA ARG A 175 10.50 -12.50 -31.11
C ARG A 175 9.69 -11.75 -30.07
N VAL A 176 10.35 -11.29 -29.02
CA VAL A 176 9.72 -10.52 -27.94
C VAL A 176 9.15 -9.22 -28.50
N SER A 177 7.87 -8.96 -28.27
CA SER A 177 7.18 -7.74 -28.71
C SER A 177 7.01 -6.73 -27.58
N ALA A 178 6.84 -7.22 -26.34
CA ALA A 178 6.62 -6.38 -25.16
C ALA A 178 7.85 -6.37 -24.23
N GLY A 179 8.21 -5.18 -23.74
CA GLY A 179 9.27 -5.03 -22.76
C GLY A 179 8.85 -5.37 -21.32
N PRO A 180 9.79 -5.33 -20.36
CA PRO A 180 9.48 -5.57 -18.95
C PRO A 180 8.44 -4.58 -18.44
N GLY A 181 7.30 -5.06 -17.92
CA GLY A 181 6.20 -4.22 -17.44
C GLY A 181 5.16 -3.85 -18.49
N GLU A 182 5.36 -4.22 -19.76
CA GLU A 182 4.41 -3.95 -20.85
C GLU A 182 3.68 -5.20 -21.35
N SER A 183 4.02 -6.38 -20.81
CA SER A 183 3.35 -7.63 -21.16
C SER A 183 1.85 -7.56 -20.82
N PHE A 184 1.02 -8.29 -21.55
CA PHE A 184 -0.39 -8.52 -21.30
C PHE A 184 -0.63 -8.93 -19.85
N LEU A 185 0.22 -9.83 -19.37
CA LEU A 185 0.22 -10.29 -18.00
C LEU A 185 0.58 -9.17 -17.02
N ASP A 186 1.55 -8.29 -17.32
CA ASP A 186 1.89 -7.13 -16.49
C ASP A 186 0.80 -6.06 -16.53
N LYS A 187 0.11 -5.89 -17.66
CA LYS A 187 -1.08 -5.04 -17.77
C LYS A 187 -2.23 -5.58 -16.95
N MET A 188 -2.47 -6.90 -16.95
CA MET A 188 -3.44 -7.53 -16.04
C MET A 188 -3.05 -7.34 -14.58
N ILE A 189 -1.78 -7.53 -14.22
CA ILE A 189 -1.30 -7.22 -12.86
C ILE A 189 -1.48 -5.75 -12.55
N ALA A 190 -1.13 -4.84 -13.45
CA ALA A 190 -1.30 -3.40 -13.24
C ALA A 190 -2.77 -3.01 -13.15
N LEU A 191 -3.69 -3.73 -13.78
CA LEU A 191 -5.14 -3.54 -13.60
C LEU A 191 -5.60 -4.05 -12.23
N VAL A 192 -5.04 -5.15 -11.73
CA VAL A 192 -5.38 -5.74 -10.42
C VAL A 192 -4.67 -5.02 -9.25
N GLU A 193 -3.43 -4.58 -9.44
CA GLU A 193 -2.64 -3.76 -8.51
C GLU A 193 -2.98 -2.27 -8.63
N GLY A 194 -3.46 -1.82 -9.79
CA GLY A 194 -4.02 -0.49 -10.08
C GLY A 194 -5.47 -0.34 -9.66
N ALA A 195 -6.17 -1.48 -9.47
CA ALA A 195 -7.15 -1.65 -8.40
C ALA A 195 -6.48 -1.65 -7.00
N ARG A 196 -5.39 -0.88 -6.88
CA ARG A 196 -4.86 -0.24 -5.69
C ARG A 196 -6.05 -0.01 -4.81
N ARG A 197 -5.98 -0.49 -3.58
CA ARG A 197 -6.97 -0.30 -2.54
C ARG A 197 -7.21 1.20 -2.35
N GLN A 198 -8.01 1.78 -3.24
CA GLN A 198 -8.58 3.08 -3.09
C GLN A 198 -9.47 2.93 -1.87
N ARG A 199 -9.38 3.90 -0.95
CA ARG A 199 -10.30 3.92 0.16
C ARG A 199 -11.69 3.77 -0.40
N THR A 200 -12.42 2.78 0.10
CA THR A 200 -13.78 2.55 -0.40
C THR A 200 -14.59 3.83 -0.22
N PRO A 201 -15.59 4.12 -1.07
CA PRO A 201 -16.42 5.32 -0.90
C PRO A 201 -16.97 5.46 0.53
N ASN A 202 -17.28 4.33 1.17
CA ASN A 202 -17.71 4.29 2.57
C ASN A 202 -16.60 4.70 3.56
N GLU A 203 -15.35 4.31 3.33
CA GLU A 203 -14.20 4.71 4.15
C GLU A 203 -13.93 6.23 4.04
N ILE A 204 -14.07 6.79 2.84
CA ILE A 204 -13.94 8.23 2.61
C ILE A 204 -15.09 8.98 3.31
N ALA A 205 -16.32 8.52 3.14
CA ALA A 205 -17.49 9.11 3.78
C ALA A 205 -17.39 9.07 5.31
N LEU A 206 -17.00 7.93 5.89
CA LEU A 206 -16.82 7.78 7.33
C LEU A 206 -15.74 8.73 7.86
N THR A 207 -14.61 8.86 7.15
CA THR A 207 -13.54 9.79 7.54
C THR A 207 -14.05 11.23 7.54
N LEU A 208 -14.84 11.62 6.53
CA LEU A 208 -15.42 12.96 6.44
C LEU A 208 -16.39 13.24 7.60
N VAL A 209 -17.26 12.28 7.92
CA VAL A 209 -18.23 12.40 9.03
C VAL A 209 -17.51 12.56 10.37
N LEU A 210 -16.52 11.71 10.64
CA LEU A 210 -15.74 11.80 11.88
C LEU A 210 -14.99 13.13 11.97
N THR A 211 -14.39 13.59 10.87
CA THR A 211 -13.73 14.89 10.79
C THR A 211 -14.69 16.03 11.11
N ALA A 212 -15.90 16.01 10.51
CA ALA A 212 -16.91 17.03 10.75
C ALA A 212 -17.35 17.07 12.22
N PHE A 213 -17.56 15.91 12.85
CA PHE A 213 -17.88 15.85 14.28
C PHE A 213 -16.75 16.34 15.17
N THR A 214 -15.49 15.99 14.88
CA THR A 214 -14.34 16.53 15.63
C THR A 214 -14.25 18.05 15.51
N LEU A 215 -14.52 18.60 14.32
CA LEU A 215 -14.48 20.04 14.10
C LEU A 215 -15.61 20.78 14.83
N ILE A 216 -16.84 20.24 14.77
CA ILE A 216 -17.98 20.77 15.55
C ILE A 216 -17.67 20.70 17.06
N PHE A 217 -17.11 19.58 17.52
CA PHE A 217 -16.73 19.42 18.92
C PHE A 217 -15.69 20.46 19.36
N MET A 218 -14.67 20.71 18.53
CA MET A 218 -13.67 21.76 18.80
C MET A 218 -14.29 23.15 18.87
N ILE A 219 -15.22 23.48 17.98
CA ILE A 219 -15.95 24.77 18.00
C ILE A 219 -16.73 24.94 19.30
N VAL A 220 -17.26 23.86 19.88
CA VAL A 220 -18.01 23.90 21.15
C VAL A 220 -17.08 23.96 22.36
N VAL A 221 -15.97 23.20 22.37
CA VAL A 221 -15.09 23.07 23.54
C VAL A 221 -14.17 24.28 23.73
N VAL A 222 -13.62 24.84 22.64
CA VAL A 222 -12.66 25.96 22.72
C VAL A 222 -13.27 27.18 23.45
N PRO A 223 -14.52 27.59 23.20
CA PRO A 223 -15.17 28.69 23.91
C PRO A 223 -15.51 28.41 25.39
N LEU A 224 -15.56 27.15 25.84
CA LEU A 224 -15.93 26.84 27.23
C LEU A 224 -14.94 27.44 28.23
N TRP A 225 -13.64 27.43 27.89
CA TRP A 225 -12.61 28.01 28.75
C TRP A 225 -12.78 29.52 28.98
N PRO A 226 -12.82 30.38 27.93
CA PRO A 226 -13.04 31.81 28.14
C PRO A 226 -14.43 32.11 28.73
N MET A 227 -15.46 31.32 28.42
CA MET A 227 -16.78 31.48 29.06
C MET A 227 -16.72 31.21 30.56
N ALA A 228 -16.03 30.15 30.99
CA ALA A 228 -15.83 29.83 32.39
C ALA A 228 -15.05 30.93 33.12
N LEU A 229 -13.97 31.44 32.53
CA LEU A 229 -13.19 32.56 33.09
C LEU A 229 -14.01 33.83 33.23
N ASN A 230 -14.81 34.19 32.21
CA ASN A 230 -15.70 35.34 32.31
C ASN A 230 -16.73 35.15 33.43
N ALA A 231 -17.36 33.97 33.51
CA ALA A 231 -18.33 33.66 34.55
C ALA A 231 -17.73 33.76 35.97
N GLU A 232 -16.49 33.27 36.16
CA GLU A 232 -15.75 33.41 37.41
C GLU A 232 -15.49 34.87 37.75
N GLN A 233 -14.98 35.66 36.80
CA GLN A 233 -14.75 37.10 36.98
C GLN A 233 -16.02 37.87 37.35
N TYR A 234 -17.14 37.57 36.68
CA TYR A 234 -18.44 38.16 36.99
C TYR A 234 -18.88 37.81 38.43
N MET A 235 -18.73 36.56 38.86
CA MET A 235 -19.07 36.16 40.23
C MET A 235 -18.18 36.81 41.29
N THR A 236 -16.85 36.86 41.09
CA THR A 236 -15.94 37.55 42.01
C THR A 236 -16.28 39.03 42.13
N SER A 237 -16.59 39.70 41.00
CA SER A 237 -17.00 41.10 41.01
C SER A 237 -18.32 41.34 41.76
N TYR A 238 -19.27 40.39 41.68
CA TYR A 238 -20.56 40.48 42.36
C TYR A 238 -20.45 40.21 43.86
N LEU A 239 -19.53 39.35 44.27
CA LEU A 239 -19.24 39.03 45.67
C LEU A 239 -18.31 40.04 46.36
N GLY A 240 -17.72 40.98 45.61
CA GLY A 240 -16.81 42.00 46.13
C GLY A 240 -15.48 41.45 46.64
N LEU A 241 -15.07 40.28 46.14
CA LEU A 241 -13.76 39.64 46.37
C LEU A 241 -12.78 40.01 45.25
#